data_AF-A0A948Z3U8-F1
#
_entry.id   AF-A0A948Z3U8-F1
#
_cell.length_a   1.000
_cell.length_b   1.000
_cell.length_c   1.000
_cell.angle_alpha   90.00
_cell.angle_beta   90.00
_cell.angle_gamma   90.00
#
_symmetry.space_group_name_H-M   'P 1'
#
loop_
_entity.id
_entity.type
_entity.pdbx_description
1 polymer ?
#
loop_
_entity_poly.entity_id
_entity_poly.type
_entity_poly.pdbx_seq_one_letter_code
_entity_poly.pdbx_strand_id
1 'polypeptide(L)' 'MDVFEYYSQMSENGQLPLPDELKKQLDPKTRIRVMIFLEKDEPDWGKMTAVKFFQGYAEEDKIYDDL' A
#
# COMPACT_ATOMS: atom_id res chain seq x y z
N MET A 1 12.12 -1.02 -20.47
CA MET A 1 11.95 -0.80 -19.02
C MET A 1 11.26 -2.05 -18.54
N ASP A 2 12.01 -2.93 -17.90
CA ASP A 2 11.53 -4.27 -17.55
C ASP A 2 11.03 -4.25 -16.12
N VAL A 3 9.88 -4.87 -15.89
CA VAL A 3 9.23 -4.97 -14.59
C VAL A 3 9.18 -6.44 -14.22
N PHE A 4 9.62 -6.74 -13.01
CA PHE A 4 9.63 -8.09 -12.46
C PHE A 4 8.75 -8.12 -11.22
N GLU A 5 7.82 -9.07 -11.20
CA GLU A 5 6.94 -9.33 -10.06
C GLU A 5 7.28 -10.69 -9.49
N TYR A 6 7.49 -10.74 -8.18
CA TYR A 6 7.75 -11.96 -7.44
C TYR A 6 7.28 -11.81 -6.00
N TYR A 7 6.85 -12.91 -5.40
CA TYR A 7 6.54 -12.95 -3.98
C TYR A 7 7.80 -13.28 -3.20
N SER A 8 8.04 -12.55 -2.12
CA SER A 8 9.17 -12.80 -1.23
C SER A 8 8.83 -12.38 0.19
N GLN A 9 9.34 -13.13 1.15
CA GLN A 9 9.28 -12.78 2.57
C GLN A 9 10.55 -12.03 2.96
N MET A 10 10.42 -11.06 3.86
CA MET A 10 11.58 -10.39 4.46
C MET A 10 12.36 -11.38 5.33
N SER A 11 13.68 -11.37 5.24
CA SER A 11 14.53 -12.13 6.16
C SER A 11 14.59 -11.43 7.53
N GLU A 12 14.97 -12.18 8.57
CA GLU A 12 15.03 -11.69 9.97
C GLU A 12 15.98 -10.49 10.16
N ASN A 13 16.97 -10.34 9.28
CA ASN A 13 17.91 -9.23 9.27
C ASN A 13 17.40 -7.99 8.48
N GLY A 14 16.14 -8.01 8.03
CA GLY A 14 15.53 -6.90 7.29
C GLY A 14 15.96 -6.80 5.82
N GLN A 15 16.48 -7.87 5.22
CA GLN A 15 16.81 -7.92 3.80
C GLN A 15 15.65 -8.50 2.98
N LEU A 16 15.50 -8.03 1.74
CA LEU A 16 14.57 -8.60 0.76
C LEU A 16 15.37 -9.55 -0.16
N PRO A 17 15.21 -10.88 -0.05
CA PRO A 17 15.91 -11.80 -0.92
C PRO A 17 15.41 -11.67 -2.36
N LEU A 18 16.35 -11.63 -3.30
CA LEU A 18 16.05 -11.68 -4.73
C LEU A 18 16.07 -13.14 -5.20
N PRO A 19 15.13 -13.54 -6.08
CA PRO A 19 15.20 -14.81 -6.79
C PRO A 19 16.50 -14.97 -7.58
N ASP A 20 16.99 -16.20 -7.74
CA ASP A 20 18.27 -16.45 -8.40
C ASP A 20 18.22 -16.13 -9.90
N GLU A 21 17.05 -16.25 -10.54
CA GLU A 21 16.82 -15.81 -11.91
C GLU A 21 17.10 -14.31 -12.08
N LEU A 22 16.66 -13.50 -11.13
CA LEU A 22 16.89 -12.06 -11.11
C LEU A 22 18.35 -11.72 -10.84
N LYS A 23 19.01 -12.41 -9.91
CA LYS A 23 20.43 -12.21 -9.62
C LYS A 23 21.32 -12.45 -10.84
N LYS A 24 20.97 -13.42 -11.69
CA LYS A 24 21.72 -13.71 -12.92
C LYS A 24 21.57 -12.63 -13.99
N GLN A 25 20.47 -11.88 -13.96
CA GLN A 25 20.18 -10.83 -14.94
C GLN A 25 20.65 -9.44 -14.47
N LEU A 26 20.79 -9.24 -13.16
CA LEU A 26 21.21 -7.97 -12.58
C LEU A 26 22.74 -7.89 -12.43
N ASP A 27 23.36 -6.92 -13.11
CA ASP A 27 24.75 -6.56 -12.81
C ASP A 27 24.83 -5.99 -11.38
N PRO A 28 25.73 -6.50 -10.51
CA PRO A 28 25.90 -6.05 -9.12
C PRO A 28 26.08 -4.53 -8.93
N LYS A 29 26.50 -3.81 -9.97
CA LYS A 29 26.69 -2.35 -9.93
C LYS A 29 25.47 -1.57 -10.42
N THR A 30 24.41 -2.24 -10.85
CA THR A 30 23.22 -1.59 -11.38
C THR A 30 22.40 -0.99 -10.25
N ARG A 31 22.11 0.31 -10.35
CA ARG A 31 21.17 0.98 -9.46
C ARG A 31 19.74 0.56 -9.84
N ILE A 32 19.08 -0.16 -8.94
CA ILE A 32 17.70 -0.61 -9.13
C ILE A 32 16.71 0.26 -8.36
N ARG A 33 15.50 0.43 -8.92
CA ARG A 33 14.34 1.01 -8.23
C ARG A 33 13.43 -0.13 -7.81
N VAL A 34 13.17 -0.25 -6.51
CA VAL A 34 12.30 -1.29 -5.96
C VAL A 34 10.94 -0.69 -5.61
N MET A 35 9.85 -1.36 -5.97
CA MET A 35 8.49 -1.05 -5.52
C MET A 35 8.02 -2.21 -4.64
N ILE A 36 7.57 -1.89 -3.42
CA ILE A 36 7.15 -2.88 -2.43
C ILE A 36 5.65 -2.70 -2.21
N PHE A 37 4.89 -3.77 -2.42
CA PHE A 37 3.48 -3.85 -2.11
C PHE A 37 3.32 -4.68 -0.85
N LEU A 38 2.60 -4.14 0.12
CA LEU A 38 2.27 -4.84 1.36
C LEU A 38 0.80 -5.20 1.28
N GLU A 39 0.48 -6.48 1.40
CA GLU A 39 -0.85 -6.92 1.80
C GLU A 39 -1.04 -6.48 3.25
N LYS A 40 -1.56 -5.26 3.43
CA LYS A 40 -2.17 -4.90 4.69
C LYS A 40 -3.52 -5.59 4.72
N ASP A 41 -3.86 -6.22 5.84
CA ASP A 41 -5.26 -6.29 6.24
C ASP A 41 -5.79 -4.87 6.16
N GLU A 42 -6.60 -4.57 5.14
CA GLU A 42 -7.09 -3.22 4.95
C GLU A 42 -7.81 -2.81 6.24
N PRO A 43 -7.54 -1.61 6.77
CA PRO A 43 -8.48 -1.03 7.71
C PRO A 43 -9.80 -0.91 6.96
N ASP A 44 -10.78 -1.72 7.38
CA ASP A 44 -12.15 -1.78 6.86
C ASP A 44 -12.59 -0.41 6.33
N TRP A 45 -12.51 -0.23 5.01
CA TRP A 45 -12.82 1.05 4.36
C TRP A 45 -14.26 1.47 4.67
N GLY A 46 -15.15 0.53 5.03
CA GLY A 46 -16.49 0.79 5.54
C GLY A 46 -16.51 1.54 6.87
N LYS A 47 -15.58 1.25 7.79
CA LYS A 47 -15.46 1.98 9.06
C LYS A 47 -14.86 3.38 8.89
N MET A 48 -13.87 3.52 8.00
CA MET A 48 -13.27 4.83 7.74
C MET A 48 -14.22 5.78 6.99
N THR A 49 -15.02 5.27 6.06
CA THR A 49 -16.07 6.06 5.39
C THR A 49 -17.16 6.47 6.35
N ALA A 50 -17.65 5.60 7.24
CA ALA A 50 -18.61 6.00 8.26
C ALA A 50 -18.06 7.14 9.15
N VAL A 51 -16.84 6.99 9.69
CA VAL A 51 -16.25 8.01 10.57
C VAL A 51 -15.99 9.33 9.85
N LYS A 52 -15.54 9.31 8.59
CA LYS A 52 -15.25 10.53 7.81
C LYS A 52 -16.49 11.17 7.19
N PHE A 53 -17.53 10.39 6.88
CA PHE A 53 -18.81 10.87 6.37
C PHE A 53 -19.60 11.61 7.46
N PHE A 54 -19.62 11.09 8.70
CA PHE A 54 -20.29 11.76 9.84
C PHE A 54 -19.47 12.90 10.47
N GLN A 55 -18.18 13.03 10.17
CA GLN A 55 -17.34 14.15 10.64
C GLN A 55 -17.44 15.43 9.78
N GLY A 56 -18.10 15.35 8.62
CA GLY A 56 -18.26 16.48 7.69
C GLY A 56 -19.59 17.23 7.80
N TYR A 57 -20.60 16.65 8.46
CA TYR A 57 -21.86 17.35 8.75
C TYR A 57 -21.69 18.13 10.04
N ALA A 58 -21.14 19.35 9.93
CA ALA A 58 -21.26 20.33 10.98
C ALA A 58 -22.75 20.56 11.28
N GLU A 59 -23.10 20.77 12.56
CA GLU A 59 -24.48 21.08 12.99
C GLU A 59 -25.12 22.28 12.27
N GLU A 60 -24.31 23.06 11.56
CA GLU A 60 -24.70 24.24 10.78
C GLU A 60 -25.52 23.92 9.52
N ASP A 61 -25.45 22.69 8.99
CA ASP A 61 -26.20 22.27 7.79
C ASP A 61 -27.57 21.63 8.07
N LYS A 62 -28.06 21.67 9.32
CA LYS A 62 -29.41 21.20 9.72
C LYS A 62 -30.59 22.02 9.16
N ILE A 63 -30.33 23.05 8.35
CA ILE A 63 -31.35 23.99 7.86
C ILE A 63 -32.36 23.32 6.91
N TYR A 64 -32.06 22.14 6.37
CA TYR A 64 -32.94 21.42 5.45
C TYR A 64 -33.71 20.24 6.07
N ASP A 65 -33.64 20.01 7.39
CA ASP A 65 -34.38 18.91 8.03
C ASP A 65 -35.88 19.21 8.23
N ASP A 66 -36.34 20.46 8.06
CA ASP A 66 -37.73 20.89 8.28
C ASP A 66 -38.46 21.41 7.00
N LEU A 67 -38.14 20.87 5.82
CA LEU A 67 -38.89 21.15 4.57
C LEU A 67 -39.61 19.91 4.01
#